data_AF-A0A434MFY1-F1
#
_entry.id   AF-A0A434MFY1-F1
#
_cell.length_a   1.000
_cell.length_b   1.000
_cell.length_c   1.000
_cell.angle_alpha   90.00
_cell.angle_beta   90.00
_cell.angle_gamma   90.00
#
_symmetry.space_group_name_H-M   'P 1'
#
loop_
_entity.id
_entity.type
_entity.pdbx_description
1 polymer ?
#
loop_
_entity_poly.entity_id
_entity_poly.type
_entity_poly.pdbx_seq_one_letter_code
_entity_poly.pdbx_strand_id
1 'polypeptide(L)'
;MGKTDAKLLRREAAFNAADDRRKDATARTAELEEEVDRLMSLVRKAEDKEANKAAATARAFDRVMQTRAKSFAGLLAKVRVRARWNTDDEESEITILKSLVADIEAMGGDLPRRAQ
;
A
#
# COMPACT_ATOMS: atom_id res chain seq x y z
N MET A 1 57.39 18.17 -37.96
CA MET A 1 56.89 17.98 -36.59
C MET A 1 57.77 16.97 -35.87
N GLY A 2 58.20 17.23 -34.63
CA GLY A 2 59.10 16.31 -33.92
C GLY A 2 58.41 15.00 -33.54
N LYS A 3 59.17 13.89 -33.39
CA LYS A 3 58.62 12.60 -32.95
C LYS A 3 57.91 12.68 -31.59
N THR A 4 58.35 13.59 -30.72
CA THR A 4 57.75 13.87 -29.42
C THR A 4 56.38 14.54 -29.55
N ASP A 5 56.26 15.55 -30.41
CA ASP A 5 55.00 16.26 -30.65
C ASP A 5 53.93 15.33 -31.25
N ALA A 6 54.32 14.46 -32.19
CA ALA A 6 53.42 13.47 -32.77
C ALA A 6 52.89 12.49 -31.70
N LYS A 7 53.71 12.13 -30.71
CA LYS A 7 53.29 11.29 -29.58
C LYS A 7 52.37 12.06 -28.63
N LEU A 8 52.63 13.36 -28.43
CA LEU A 8 51.79 14.22 -27.60
C LEU A 8 50.39 14.36 -28.20
N LEU A 9 50.28 14.68 -29.50
CA LEU A 9 49.00 14.78 -30.21
C LEU A 9 48.18 13.49 -30.16
N ARG A 10 48.81 12.32 -30.28
CA ARG A 10 48.10 11.04 -30.14
C ARG A 10 47.56 10.82 -28.73
N ARG A 11 48.30 11.24 -27.70
CA ARG A 11 47.87 11.14 -26.31
C ARG A 11 46.75 12.11 -26.00
N GLU A 12 46.82 13.33 -26.51
CA GLU A 12 45.75 14.32 -26.43
C GLU A 12 44.45 13.78 -27.06
N ALA A 13 44.53 13.25 -28.29
CA ALA A 13 43.37 12.65 -28.95
C ALA A 13 42.76 11.49 -28.15
N ALA A 14 43.61 10.62 -27.58
CA ALA A 14 43.16 9.51 -26.73
C ALA A 14 42.51 10.01 -25.43
N PHE A 15 43.07 11.05 -24.82
CA PHE A 15 42.53 11.70 -23.63
C PHE A 15 41.16 12.32 -23.91
N ASN A 16 41.03 13.12 -24.97
CA ASN A 16 39.76 13.75 -25.35
C ASN A 16 38.68 12.71 -25.59
N ALA A 17 38.98 11.64 -26.34
CA ALA A 17 38.02 10.56 -26.56
C ALA A 17 37.64 9.81 -25.26
N ALA A 18 38.54 9.74 -24.27
CA ALA A 18 38.21 9.14 -22.97
C ALA A 18 37.35 10.10 -22.13
N ASP A 19 37.64 11.40 -22.16
CA ASP A 19 36.86 12.41 -21.45
C ASP A 19 35.45 12.56 -22.02
N ASP A 20 35.29 12.49 -23.34
CA ASP A 20 33.98 12.51 -24.00
C ASP A 20 33.13 11.31 -23.56
N ARG A 21 33.68 10.09 -23.58
CA ARG A 21 32.98 8.90 -23.06
C ARG A 21 32.61 9.03 -21.59
N ARG A 22 33.48 9.64 -20.78
CA ARG A 22 33.20 9.89 -19.36
C ARG A 22 32.04 10.87 -19.19
N LYS A 23 32.02 11.96 -19.98
CA LYS A 23 30.91 12.95 -19.98
C LYS A 23 29.60 12.31 -20.38
N ASP A 24 29.59 11.49 -21.43
CA ASP A 24 28.40 10.75 -21.88
C ASP A 24 27.88 9.82 -20.77
N ALA A 25 28.78 9.09 -20.10
CA ALA A 25 28.40 8.23 -18.97
C ALA A 25 27.85 9.05 -17.80
N THR A 26 28.44 10.20 -17.48
CA THR A 26 27.93 11.10 -16.43
C THR A 26 26.54 11.64 -16.76
N ALA A 27 26.31 12.08 -18.00
CA ALA A 27 24.99 12.53 -18.44
C ALA A 27 23.96 11.41 -18.31
N ARG A 28 24.33 10.19 -18.71
CA ARG A 28 23.44 9.02 -18.57
C ARG A 28 23.11 8.69 -17.13
N THR A 29 24.08 8.80 -16.20
CA THR A 29 23.81 8.62 -14.78
C THR A 29 22.82 9.67 -14.26
N ALA A 30 22.99 10.93 -14.63
CA ALA A 30 22.07 11.99 -14.22
C ALA A 30 20.63 11.75 -14.70
N GLU A 31 20.45 11.30 -15.95
CA GLU A 31 19.12 10.92 -16.48
C GLU A 31 18.49 9.77 -15.68
N LEU A 32 19.29 8.79 -15.27
CA LEU A 32 18.81 7.65 -14.48
C LEU A 32 18.44 8.08 -13.06
N GLU A 33 19.22 8.96 -12.43
CA GLU A 33 18.92 9.51 -11.10
C GLU A 33 17.58 10.27 -11.12
N GLU A 34 17.36 11.13 -12.13
CA GLU A 34 16.07 11.81 -12.29
C GLU A 34 14.90 10.85 -12.49
N GLU A 35 15.10 9.77 -13.25
CA GLU A 35 14.05 8.76 -13.46
C GLU A 35 13.75 7.98 -12.18
N VAL A 36 14.77 7.64 -11.39
CA VAL A 36 14.60 7.00 -10.08
C VAL A 36 13.81 7.93 -9.15
N ASP A 37 14.13 9.22 -9.11
CA ASP A 37 13.39 10.19 -8.29
C ASP A 37 11.92 10.30 -8.71
N ARG A 38 11.66 10.30 -10.03
CA ARG A 38 10.29 10.27 -10.57
C ARG A 38 9.55 9.00 -10.15
N LEU A 39 10.16 7.84 -10.30
CA LEU A 39 9.57 6.55 -9.93
C LEU A 39 9.29 6.47 -8.43
N MET A 40 10.23 6.91 -7.59
CA MET A 40 10.04 6.96 -6.13
C MET A 40 8.89 7.88 -5.73
N SER A 41 8.72 9.02 -6.41
CA SER A 41 7.57 9.90 -6.19
C SER A 41 6.24 9.22 -6.54
N LEU A 42 6.20 8.44 -7.63
CA LEU A 42 5.01 7.70 -8.04
C LEU A 42 4.67 6.57 -7.07
N VAL A 43 5.68 5.86 -6.56
CA VAL A 43 5.51 4.82 -5.54
C VAL A 43 4.88 5.43 -4.27
N ARG A 44 5.45 6.52 -3.74
CA ARG A 44 4.89 7.21 -2.56
C ARG A 44 3.44 7.61 -2.75
N LYS A 45 3.09 8.18 -3.92
CA LYS A 45 1.70 8.54 -4.24
C LYS A 45 0.78 7.32 -4.31
N ALA A 46 1.28 6.17 -4.76
CA ALA A 46 0.52 4.93 -4.79
C ALA A 46 0.29 4.39 -3.37
N GLU A 47 1.33 4.38 -2.53
CA GLU A 47 1.28 4.00 -1.11
C GLU A 47 0.29 4.89 -0.34
N ASP A 48 0.34 6.22 -0.53
CA ASP A 48 -0.60 7.15 0.09
C ASP A 48 -2.06 6.85 -0.32
N LYS A 49 -2.28 6.53 -1.60
CA LYS A 49 -3.62 6.16 -2.09
C LYS A 49 -4.08 4.82 -1.50
N GLU A 50 -3.19 3.86 -1.39
CA GLU A 50 -3.47 2.57 -0.77
C GLU A 50 -3.84 2.74 0.71
N ALA A 51 -3.03 3.46 1.47
CA ALA A 51 -3.27 3.75 2.89
C ALA A 51 -4.63 4.45 3.10
N ASN A 52 -4.96 5.44 2.27
CA ASN A 52 -6.24 6.13 2.33
C ASN A 52 -7.43 5.19 2.05
N LYS A 53 -7.29 4.29 1.07
CA LYS A 53 -8.33 3.29 0.76
C LYS A 53 -8.45 2.24 1.87
N ALA A 54 -7.33 1.79 2.43
CA ALA A 54 -7.31 0.87 3.57
C ALA A 54 -8.03 1.49 4.77
N ALA A 55 -7.71 2.74 5.13
CA ALA A 55 -8.37 3.47 6.20
C ALA A 55 -9.88 3.67 5.94
N ALA A 56 -10.28 3.98 4.71
CA ALA A 56 -11.69 4.09 4.35
C ALA A 56 -12.43 2.75 4.49
N THR A 57 -11.78 1.65 4.14
CA THR A 57 -12.35 0.30 4.26
C THR A 57 -12.46 -0.12 5.72
N ALA A 58 -11.44 0.14 6.55
CA ALA A 58 -11.48 -0.09 8.00
C ALA A 58 -12.64 0.67 8.67
N ARG A 59 -12.81 1.97 8.34
CA ARG A 59 -13.97 2.74 8.82
C ARG A 59 -15.32 2.19 8.35
N ALA A 60 -15.39 1.56 7.18
CA ALA A 60 -16.60 0.91 6.71
C ALA A 60 -16.88 -0.38 7.49
N PHE A 61 -15.85 -1.18 7.75
CA PHE A 61 -15.90 -2.36 8.62
C PHE A 61 -16.39 -2.01 10.02
N ASP A 62 -15.79 -1.01 10.67
CA ASP A 62 -16.17 -0.57 12.01
C ASP A 62 -17.65 -0.17 12.08
N ARG A 63 -18.11 0.58 11.07
CA ARG A 63 -19.53 0.99 11.00
C ARG A 63 -20.47 -0.21 10.87
N VAL A 64 -20.09 -1.23 10.10
CA VAL A 64 -20.89 -2.46 10.04
C VAL A 64 -20.94 -3.15 11.40
N MET A 65 -19.80 -3.28 12.09
CA MET A 65 -19.74 -3.98 13.37
C MET A 65 -20.39 -3.18 14.51
N GLN A 66 -20.37 -1.85 14.48
CA GLN A 66 -21.05 -1.00 15.47
C GLN A 66 -22.57 -0.92 15.23
N THR A 67 -23.04 -1.17 14.01
CA THR A 67 -24.48 -1.14 13.70
C THR A 67 -25.15 -2.41 14.23
N ARG A 68 -26.18 -2.24 15.06
CA ARG A 68 -26.96 -3.37 15.62
C ARG A 68 -27.81 -4.06 14.56
N ALA A 69 -27.64 -5.37 14.39
CA ALA A 69 -28.58 -6.18 13.63
C ALA A 69 -29.85 -6.41 14.48
N LYS A 70 -31.02 -6.34 13.83
CA LYS A 70 -32.33 -6.64 14.44
C LYS A 70 -33.02 -7.86 13.81
N SER A 71 -32.33 -8.53 12.89
CA SER A 71 -32.84 -9.69 12.16
C SER A 71 -31.70 -10.62 11.75
N PHE A 72 -32.06 -11.86 11.42
CA PHE A 72 -31.12 -12.84 10.87
C PHE A 72 -30.40 -12.35 9.61
N ALA A 73 -31.11 -11.61 8.74
CA ALA A 73 -30.48 -11.01 7.56
C ALA A 73 -29.38 -9.99 7.93
N GLY A 74 -29.56 -9.23 9.01
CA GLY A 74 -28.53 -8.33 9.53
C GLY A 74 -27.31 -9.07 10.09
N LEU A 75 -27.52 -10.19 10.79
CA LEU A 75 -26.43 -11.06 11.25
C LEU A 75 -25.64 -11.64 10.07
N LEU A 76 -26.34 -12.13 9.05
CA LEU A 76 -25.70 -12.65 7.83
C LEU A 76 -24.87 -11.58 7.11
N ALA A 77 -25.28 -10.32 7.14
CA ALA A 77 -24.50 -9.23 6.56
C ALA A 77 -23.13 -9.09 7.25
N LYS A 78 -23.09 -9.16 8.59
CA LYS A 78 -21.83 -9.14 9.36
C LYS A 78 -20.94 -10.33 9.05
N VAL A 79 -21.52 -11.52 8.93
CA VAL A 79 -20.78 -12.75 8.54
C VAL A 79 -20.17 -12.62 7.14
N ARG A 80 -20.89 -12.05 6.18
CA ARG A 80 -20.34 -11.79 4.83
C ARG A 80 -19.21 -10.77 4.85
N VAL A 81 -19.33 -9.74 5.69
CA VAL A 81 -18.24 -8.76 5.87
C VAL A 81 -17.01 -9.44 6.47
N ARG A 82 -17.16 -10.32 7.47
CA ARG A 82 -16.05 -11.15 7.99
C ARG A 82 -15.37 -11.96 6.89
N ALA A 83 -16.15 -12.72 6.12
CA ALA A 83 -15.62 -13.56 5.05
C ALA A 83 -14.84 -12.77 3.98
N ARG A 84 -15.20 -11.49 3.78
CA ARG A 84 -14.52 -10.61 2.83
C ARG A 84 -13.35 -9.84 3.46
N TRP A 85 -13.45 -9.47 4.73
CA TRP A 85 -12.41 -8.73 5.44
C TRP A 85 -11.11 -9.54 5.41
N ASN A 86 -11.18 -10.88 5.57
CA ASN A 86 -10.10 -11.84 5.31
C ASN A 86 -8.71 -11.34 5.74
N THR A 87 -8.69 -10.65 6.88
CA THR A 87 -7.49 -10.20 7.55
C THR A 87 -7.15 -11.27 8.58
N ASP A 88 -5.91 -11.76 8.60
CA ASP A 88 -5.41 -12.58 9.73
C ASP A 88 -5.14 -11.71 10.97
N ASP A 89 -5.98 -10.69 11.19
CA ASP A 89 -5.91 -9.74 12.27
C ASP A 89 -6.82 -10.18 13.42
N GLU A 90 -6.20 -10.55 14.54
CA GLU A 90 -6.88 -11.06 15.72
C GLU A 90 -7.84 -10.03 16.33
N GLU A 91 -7.50 -8.74 16.28
CA GLU A 91 -8.32 -7.66 16.82
C GLU A 91 -9.64 -7.51 16.04
N SER A 92 -9.58 -7.58 14.72
CA SER A 92 -10.75 -7.60 13.84
C SER A 92 -11.65 -8.81 14.13
N GLU A 93 -11.09 -10.01 14.29
CA GLU A 93 -11.87 -11.21 14.61
C GLU A 93 -12.59 -11.09 15.97
N ILE A 94 -11.88 -10.59 17.00
CA ILE A 94 -12.48 -10.31 18.31
C ILE A 94 -13.64 -9.30 18.17
N THR A 95 -13.44 -8.24 17.39
CA THR A 95 -14.46 -7.20 17.16
C THR A 95 -15.71 -7.77 16.51
N ILE A 96 -15.56 -8.62 15.50
CA ILE A 96 -16.67 -9.29 14.82
C ILE A 96 -17.44 -10.19 15.78
N LEU A 97 -16.73 -11.02 16.55
CA LEU A 97 -17.35 -11.95 17.49
C LEU A 97 -18.13 -11.21 18.57
N LYS A 98 -17.56 -10.17 19.18
CA LYS A 98 -18.26 -9.32 20.17
C LYS A 98 -19.53 -8.72 19.57
N SER A 99 -19.43 -8.19 18.37
CA SER A 99 -20.55 -7.57 17.66
C SER A 99 -21.69 -8.56 17.38
N LEU A 100 -21.37 -9.76 16.89
CA LEU A 100 -22.35 -10.82 16.62
C LEU A 100 -23.01 -11.33 17.90
N VAL A 101 -22.23 -11.63 18.94
CA VAL A 101 -22.76 -12.10 20.23
C VAL A 101 -23.73 -11.09 20.80
N ALA A 102 -23.34 -9.83 20.84
CA ALA A 102 -24.17 -8.80 21.42
C ALA A 102 -25.49 -8.60 20.64
N ASP A 103 -25.51 -8.84 19.33
CA ASP A 103 -26.74 -8.76 18.52
C ASP A 103 -27.64 -9.99 18.75
N ILE A 104 -27.06 -11.18 18.87
CA ILE A 104 -27.79 -12.41 19.20
C ILE A 104 -28.42 -12.30 20.58
N GLU A 105 -27.69 -11.79 21.59
CA GLU A 105 -28.22 -11.55 22.93
C GLU A 105 -29.37 -10.55 22.93
N ALA A 106 -29.26 -9.45 22.17
CA ALA A 106 -30.34 -8.48 22.04
C ALA A 106 -31.61 -9.10 21.41
N MET A 107 -31.45 -9.94 20.37
CA MET A 107 -32.58 -10.65 19.77
C MET A 107 -33.17 -11.72 20.71
N GLY A 108 -32.32 -12.38 21.50
CA GLY A 108 -32.72 -13.39 22.48
C GLY A 108 -33.40 -12.79 23.72
N GLY A 109 -33.03 -11.58 24.11
CA GLY A 109 -33.62 -10.83 25.23
C GLY A 109 -35.01 -10.27 24.93
N ASP A 110 -35.34 -10.05 23.66
CA ASP A 110 -36.67 -9.65 23.18
C ASP A 110 -37.66 -10.83 23.04
N LEU A 111 -37.20 -12.07 23.23
CA LEU A 111 -38.12 -13.22 23.37
C LEU A 111 -38.78 -13.14 24.75
N PRO A 112 -40.13 -13.18 24.86
CA PRO A 112 -40.77 -13.20 26.16
C PRO A 112 -40.21 -14.36 26.96
N ARG A 113 -39.62 -14.08 28.13
CA ARG A 113 -39.21 -15.11 29.09
C ARG A 113 -40.44 -15.97 29.30
N ARG A 114 -40.44 -17.19 28.78
CA ARG A 114 -41.47 -18.17 29.12
C ARG A 114 -41.34 -18.34 30.63
N ALA A 115 -42.38 -17.89 31.33
CA ALA A 115 -42.50 -18.02 32.76
C ALA A 115 -42.22 -19.47 33.15
N GLN A 116 -41.21 -19.67 34.00
CA GLN A 116 -41.08 -20.85 34.83
C GLN A 116 -41.72 -20.54 36.17
#